data_AF-A0A353D7P1-F1
#
_entry.id   AF-A0A353D7P1-F1
#
_cell.length_a   1.000
_cell.length_b   1.000
_cell.length_c   1.000
_cell.angle_alpha   90.00
_cell.angle_beta   90.00
_cell.angle_gamma   90.00
#
_symmetry.space_group_name_H-M   'P 1'
#
loop_
_entity.id
_entity.type
_entity.pdbx_description
1 polymer ?
#
loop_
_entity_poly.entity_id
_entity_poly.type
_entity_poly.pdbx_seq_one_letter_code
_entity_poly.pdbx_strand_id
1 'polypeptide(L)'
;MARNTDEDRGLEAELEGLRRSYESLREQRVRLEQDQAHLARQLSELEERARAEFGTADPAELERLLTERRAENARLVSEYRKHLQTIEQSLAAIERQGSRGEDQ
;
A
#
# COMPACT_ATOMS: atom_id res chain seq x y z
N MET A 1 -12.04 -68.32 11.18
CA MET A 1 -11.56 -67.36 12.20
C MET A 1 -10.53 -66.37 11.63
N ALA A 2 -9.63 -66.76 10.71
CA ALA A 2 -8.57 -65.85 10.20
C ALA A 2 -9.03 -64.74 9.22
N ARG A 3 -10.10 -64.94 8.44
CA ARG A 3 -10.54 -63.97 7.42
C ARG A 3 -11.12 -62.68 8.02
N ASN A 4 -11.84 -62.75 9.14
CA ASN A 4 -12.32 -61.56 9.86
C ASN A 4 -11.16 -60.70 10.39
N THR A 5 -10.06 -61.33 10.82
CA THR A 5 -8.95 -60.60 11.47
C THR A 5 -8.14 -59.76 10.47
N ASP A 6 -8.08 -60.16 9.20
CA ASP A 6 -7.39 -59.38 8.17
C ASP A 6 -8.29 -58.27 7.60
N GLU A 7 -9.60 -58.48 7.52
CA GLU A 7 -10.59 -57.42 7.19
C GLU A 7 -10.63 -56.35 8.29
N ASP A 8 -10.65 -56.76 9.57
CA ASP A 8 -10.61 -55.85 10.71
C ASP A 8 -9.33 -55.01 10.74
N ARG A 9 -8.16 -55.60 10.43
CA ARG A 9 -6.89 -54.84 10.32
C ARG A 9 -6.87 -53.86 9.15
N GLY A 10 -7.50 -54.21 8.03
CA GLY A 10 -7.63 -53.31 6.88
C GLY A 10 -8.46 -52.07 7.22
N LEU A 11 -9.58 -52.29 7.91
CA LEU A 11 -10.45 -51.21 8.41
C LEU A 11 -9.76 -50.33 9.45
N GLU A 12 -8.98 -50.94 10.36
CA GLU A 12 -8.23 -50.20 11.37
C GLU A 12 -7.14 -49.31 10.74
N ALA A 13 -6.43 -49.81 9.72
CA ALA A 13 -5.45 -49.01 8.97
C ALA A 13 -6.09 -47.86 8.18
N GLU A 14 -7.28 -48.09 7.60
CA GLU A 14 -8.04 -47.06 6.89
C GLU A 14 -8.56 -45.97 7.85
N LEU A 15 -9.09 -46.37 9.01
CA LEU A 15 -9.51 -45.45 10.08
C LEU A 15 -8.35 -44.59 10.60
N GLU A 16 -7.19 -45.18 10.81
CA GLU A 16 -5.99 -44.41 11.17
C GLU A 16 -5.59 -43.42 10.07
N GLY A 17 -5.67 -43.83 8.81
CA GLY A 17 -5.42 -42.96 7.66
C GLY A 17 -6.35 -41.75 7.65
N LEU A 18 -7.65 -41.99 7.77
CA LEU A 18 -8.68 -40.95 7.83
C LEU A 18 -8.47 -40.02 9.03
N ARG A 19 -8.11 -40.57 10.19
CA ARG A 19 -7.84 -39.78 11.40
C ARG A 19 -6.64 -38.85 11.20
N ARG A 20 -5.53 -39.34 10.64
CA ARG A 20 -4.35 -38.51 10.33
C ARG A 20 -4.69 -37.41 9.33
N SER A 21 -5.48 -37.73 8.29
CA SER A 21 -5.94 -36.73 7.33
C SER A 21 -6.82 -35.66 7.97
N TYR A 22 -7.74 -36.04 8.87
CA TYR A 22 -8.56 -35.09 9.62
C TYR A 22 -7.73 -34.18 10.51
N GLU A 23 -6.76 -34.73 11.25
CA GLU A 23 -5.87 -33.96 12.11
C GLU A 23 -5.07 -32.92 11.30
N SER A 24 -4.51 -33.32 10.15
CA SER A 24 -3.82 -32.41 9.23
C SER A 24 -4.73 -31.30 8.67
N LEU A 25 -5.95 -31.65 8.23
CA LEU A 25 -6.92 -30.67 7.75
C LEU A 25 -7.34 -29.69 8.85
N ARG A 26 -7.50 -30.18 10.09
CA ARG A 26 -7.83 -29.34 11.24
C ARG A 26 -6.70 -28.35 11.54
N GLU A 27 -5.45 -28.79 11.50
CA GLU A 27 -4.29 -27.91 11.66
C GLU A 27 -4.18 -26.87 10.55
N GLN A 28 -4.42 -27.26 9.30
CA GLN A 28 -4.48 -26.33 8.17
C GLN A 28 -5.58 -25.29 8.35
N ARG A 29 -6.77 -25.71 8.78
CA ARG A 29 -7.88 -24.79 9.03
C ARG A 29 -7.52 -23.74 10.08
N VAL A 30 -6.94 -24.17 11.21
CA VAL A 30 -6.53 -23.24 12.28
C VAL A 30 -5.49 -22.24 11.77
N ARG A 31 -4.51 -22.67 10.98
CA ARG A 31 -3.52 -21.75 10.37
C ARG A 31 -4.19 -20.73 9.44
N LEU A 32 -5.07 -21.19 8.56
CA LEU A 32 -5.79 -20.31 7.64
C LEU A 32 -6.71 -19.31 8.37
N GLU A 33 -7.36 -19.73 9.45
CA GLU A 33 -8.16 -18.85 10.31
C GLU A 33 -7.29 -17.76 10.96
N GLN A 34 -6.08 -18.13 11.43
CA GLN A 34 -5.12 -17.18 11.99
C GLN A 34 -4.60 -16.20 10.94
N ASP A 35 -4.25 -16.69 9.75
CA ASP A 35 -3.79 -15.85 8.64
C ASP A 35 -4.88 -14.89 8.18
N GLN A 36 -6.12 -15.36 8.07
CA GLN A 36 -7.27 -14.51 7.74
C GLN A 36 -7.46 -13.40 8.79
N ALA A 37 -7.38 -13.73 10.07
CA ALA A 37 -7.50 -12.74 11.15
C ALA A 37 -6.31 -11.76 11.17
N HIS A 38 -5.12 -12.19 10.75
CA HIS A 38 -3.97 -11.31 10.62
C HIS A 38 -4.14 -10.33 9.44
N LEU A 39 -4.47 -10.84 8.26
CA LEU A 39 -4.68 -10.04 7.06
C LEU A 39 -5.82 -9.03 7.22
N ALA A 40 -6.92 -9.44 7.86
CA ALA A 40 -8.04 -8.54 8.14
C ALA A 40 -7.63 -7.36 9.04
N ARG A 41 -6.78 -7.60 10.04
CA ARG A 41 -6.25 -6.52 10.89
C ARG A 41 -5.33 -5.59 10.10
N GLN A 42 -4.42 -6.13 9.30
CA GLN A 42 -3.54 -5.32 8.46
C GLN A 42 -4.31 -4.46 7.46
N LEU A 43 -5.36 -5.01 6.85
CA LEU A 43 -6.25 -4.27 5.96
C LEU A 43 -6.93 -3.12 6.69
N SER A 44 -7.53 -3.39 7.85
CA SER A 44 -8.17 -2.35 8.66
C SER A 44 -7.20 -1.25 9.07
N GLU A 45 -5.97 -1.59 9.49
CA GLU A 45 -4.95 -0.60 9.84
C GLU A 45 -4.55 0.25 8.63
N LEU A 46 -4.43 -0.36 7.45
CA LEU A 46 -4.10 0.35 6.22
C LEU A 46 -5.23 1.30 5.80
N GLU A 47 -6.48 0.85 5.87
CA GLU A 47 -7.65 1.67 5.56
C GLU A 47 -7.77 2.87 6.51
N GLU A 48 -7.57 2.66 7.82
CA GLU A 48 -7.60 3.74 8.79
C GLU A 48 -6.49 4.77 8.55
N ARG A 49 -5.27 4.33 8.21
CA ARG A 49 -4.19 5.25 7.81
C ARG A 49 -4.54 6.03 6.56
N ALA A 50 -5.10 5.37 5.54
CA ALA A 50 -5.50 6.03 4.31
C ALA A 50 -6.61 7.07 4.56
N ARG A 51 -7.63 6.73 5.36
CA ARG A 51 -8.67 7.68 5.78
C ARG A 51 -8.10 8.85 6.57
N ALA A 52 -7.16 8.61 7.48
CA ALA A 52 -6.56 9.66 8.30
C ALA A 52 -5.69 10.63 7.46
N GLU A 53 -4.92 10.12 6.50
CA GLU A 53 -3.98 10.93 5.70
C GLU A 53 -4.65 11.58 4.49
N PHE A 54 -5.55 10.85 3.82
CA PHE A 54 -6.12 11.23 2.53
C PHE A 54 -7.64 11.45 2.57
N GLY A 55 -8.29 11.19 3.70
CA GLY A 55 -9.75 11.30 3.86
C GLY A 55 -10.54 10.10 3.33
N THR A 56 -9.89 9.18 2.62
CA THR A 56 -10.51 8.01 1.99
C THR A 56 -9.56 6.82 1.97
N ALA A 57 -10.12 5.61 1.95
CA ALA A 57 -9.38 4.37 1.72
C ALA A 57 -9.72 3.72 0.37
N ASP A 58 -10.57 4.36 -0.44
CA ASP A 58 -10.90 3.86 -1.78
C ASP A 58 -9.70 4.05 -2.73
N PRO A 59 -9.12 2.98 -3.27
CA PRO A 59 -7.98 3.07 -4.19
C PRO A 59 -8.25 3.99 -5.39
N ALA A 60 -9.46 3.96 -5.95
CA ALA A 60 -9.79 4.78 -7.12
C ALA A 60 -9.83 6.27 -6.75
N GLU A 61 -10.33 6.59 -5.56
CA GLU A 61 -10.37 7.96 -5.06
C GLU A 61 -8.97 8.48 -4.70
N LEU A 62 -8.11 7.63 -4.10
CA LEU A 62 -6.71 7.92 -3.84
C LEU A 62 -5.93 8.21 -5.13
N GLU A 63 -6.14 7.44 -6.19
CA GLU A 63 -5.52 7.69 -7.51
C GLU A 63 -5.98 9.02 -8.11
N ARG A 64 -7.26 9.37 -7.93
CA ARG A 64 -7.81 10.65 -8.36
C ARG A 64 -7.16 11.81 -7.61
N LEU A 65 -7.06 11.69 -6.28
CA LEU A 65 -6.42 12.69 -5.43
C LEU A 65 -4.94 12.85 -5.79
N LEU A 66 -4.22 11.75 -6.03
CA LEU A 66 -2.82 11.80 -6.46
C LEU A 66 -2.67 12.57 -7.78
N THR A 67 -3.55 12.32 -8.75
CA THR A 67 -3.53 12.97 -10.06
C THR A 67 -3.80 14.47 -9.93
N GLU A 68 -4.79 14.86 -9.14
CA GLU A 68 -5.11 16.25 -8.85
C GLU A 68 -3.94 16.97 -8.17
N ARG A 69 -3.36 16.37 -7.13
CA ARG A 69 -2.20 16.94 -6.40
C ARG A 69 -0.98 17.09 -7.29
N ARG A 70 -0.75 16.17 -8.23
CA ARG A 70 0.34 16.29 -9.22
C ARG A 70 0.10 17.45 -10.19
N ALA A 71 -1.12 17.62 -10.67
CA ALA A 71 -1.47 18.74 -11.56
C ALA A 71 -1.31 20.08 -10.85
N GLU A 72 -1.77 20.19 -9.60
CA GLU A 72 -1.64 21.40 -8.78
C GLU A 72 -0.16 21.71 -8.50
N ASN A 73 0.64 20.70 -8.11
CA ASN A 73 2.08 20.88 -7.93
C ASN A 73 2.77 21.36 -9.22
N ALA A 74 2.43 20.79 -10.38
CA ALA A 74 3.00 21.23 -11.65
C ALA A 74 2.66 22.70 -11.95
N ARG A 75 1.42 23.12 -11.64
CA ARG A 75 1.00 24.51 -11.75
C ARG A 75 1.80 25.42 -10.80
N LEU A 76 1.84 25.09 -9.51
CA LEU A 76 2.56 25.87 -8.51
C LEU A 76 4.05 26.00 -8.84
N VAL A 77 4.69 24.92 -9.30
CA VAL A 77 6.08 24.94 -9.75
C VAL A 77 6.26 25.86 -10.96
N SER A 78 5.33 25.86 -11.92
CA SER A 78 5.37 26.76 -13.07
C SER A 78 5.24 28.23 -12.65
N GLU A 79 4.29 28.54 -11.77
CA GLU A 79 4.10 29.89 -11.22
C GLU A 79 5.34 30.35 -10.45
N TYR A 80 5.89 29.48 -9.59
CA TYR A 80 7.10 29.77 -8.84
C TYR A 80 8.31 30.04 -9.74
N ARG A 81 8.48 29.26 -10.82
CA ARG A 81 9.54 29.51 -11.82
C ARG A 81 9.39 30.87 -12.50
N LYS A 82 8.16 31.29 -12.84
CA LYS A 82 7.92 32.63 -13.42
C LYS A 82 8.30 33.72 -12.43
N HIS A 83 7.92 33.57 -11.15
CA HIS A 83 8.30 34.52 -10.11
C HIS A 83 9.82 34.66 -9.98
N LEU A 84 10.55 33.55 -9.95
CA LEU A 84 12.02 33.57 -9.93
C LEU A 84 12.58 34.32 -11.14
N GLN A 85 12.10 34.02 -12.34
CA GLN A 85 12.57 34.70 -13.55
C GLN A 85 12.31 36.22 -13.51
N THR A 86 11.16 36.66 -13.00
CA THR A 86 10.86 38.08 -12.83
C THR A 86 11.79 38.74 -11.81
N ILE A 87 12.10 38.07 -10.71
CA ILE A 87 13.04 38.56 -9.68
C ILE A 87 14.44 38.69 -10.28
N GLU A 88 14.92 37.66 -10.99
CA GLU A 88 16.23 37.68 -11.66
C GLU A 88 16.32 38.82 -12.68
N GLN A 89 15.29 39.03 -13.49
CA GLN A 89 15.24 40.14 -14.44
C GLN A 89 15.27 41.51 -13.75
N SER A 90 14.56 41.64 -12.63
CA SER A 90 14.50 42.88 -11.84
C SER A 90 15.86 43.17 -11.19
N LEU A 91 16.52 42.16 -10.63
CA LEU A 91 17.86 42.28 -10.07
C LEU A 91 18.88 42.67 -11.15
N ALA A 92 18.86 41.99 -12.30
CA ALA A 92 19.74 42.31 -13.43
C ALA A 92 19.47 43.71 -14.02
N ALA A 93 18.24 44.24 -13.91
CA ALA A 93 17.94 45.61 -14.30
C ALA A 93 18.54 46.62 -13.31
N ILE A 94 18.41 46.36 -12.01
CA ILE A 94 19.00 47.20 -10.95
C ILE A 94 20.52 47.21 -11.05
N GLU A 95 21.18 46.06 -11.22
CA GLU A 95 22.64 45.96 -11.38
C GLU A 95 23.16 46.75 -12.60
N ARG A 96 22.44 46.69 -13.72
CA ARG A 96 22.77 47.49 -14.92
C ARG A 96 22.56 48.99 -14.72
N GLN A 97 21.65 49.37 -13.83
CA GLN A 97 21.37 50.77 -13.52
C GLN A 97 22.39 51.32 -12.52
N GLY A 98 22.80 50.51 -11.54
CA GLY A 98 23.88 50.83 -10.59
C GLY A 98 25.24 51.00 -11.28
N SER A 99 25.61 50.06 -12.16
CA SER A 99 26.88 50.15 -12.91
C SER A 99 26.94 51.33 -13.89
N ARG A 100 25.80 51.78 -14.45
CA ARG A 100 25.75 53.00 -15.28
C ARG A 100 25.82 54.31 -14.48
N GLY A 101 25.49 54.27 -13.18
CA GLY A 101 25.55 55.44 -12.30
C GLY A 101 26.94 55.70 -11.72
N GLU A 102 27.83 54.70 -11.73
CA GLU A 102 29.21 54.83 -11.24
C GLU A 102 30.20 55.32 -12.33
N ASP A 103 29.81 55.26 -13.61
CA ASP A 103 30.61 55.69 -14.77
C ASP A 103 30.33 57.15 -15.23
N GLN A 104 29.62 57.97 -14.43
CA GLN A 104 29.37 59.41 -14.71
C GLN A 104 30.04 60.34 -13.70
#